data_AF-A0A5C6XCY6-F1
#
_entry.id   AF-A0A5C6XCY6-F1
#
_cell.length_a   1.000
_cell.length_b   1.000
_cell.length_c   1.000
_cell.angle_alpha   90.00
_cell.angle_beta   90.00
_cell.angle_gamma   90.00
#
_symmetry.space_group_name_H-M   'P 1'
#
loop_
_entity.id
_entity.type
_entity.pdbx_description
1 polymer ?
#
loop_
_entity_poly.entity_id
_entity_poly.type
_entity_poly.pdbx_seq_one_letter_code
_entity_poly.pdbx_strand_id
1 'polypeptide(L)'
;MRLRLLLSALALLALTLYAAACSVAFDASEEGVFYCESDEDCLTPRFVCSTDNTCTVRGITPTFPCIDEDEDGYGQPGTDRRNCQFPQEDCDDTNPDINPGEAEVCDGIDNNCSGDPDVFTCTSTSDCPTNAKDPNGQDVNYTCNEQTGLCEALPVVSFCPGNPCPECGVPLECRNGVLDAVPASCAL
;
A
#
# COMPACT_ATOMS: atom_id res chain seq x y z
N MET A 1 -76.32 29.32 0.13
CA MET A 1 -74.96 29.83 -0.17
C MET A 1 -73.93 29.46 0.91
N ARG A 2 -74.26 29.50 2.21
CA ARG A 2 -73.31 29.21 3.32
C ARG A 2 -72.84 27.76 3.45
N LEU A 3 -73.63 26.77 3.02
CA LEU A 3 -73.28 25.34 3.13
C LEU A 3 -72.19 24.91 2.12
N ARG A 4 -72.16 25.49 0.91
CA ARG A 4 -71.11 25.20 -0.10
C ARG A 4 -69.74 25.76 0.28
N LEU A 5 -69.72 26.89 0.99
CA LEU A 5 -68.50 27.51 1.55
C LEU A 5 -67.91 26.67 2.71
N LEU A 6 -68.75 26.00 3.50
CA LEU A 6 -68.32 25.11 4.59
C LEU A 6 -67.73 23.79 4.06
N LEU A 7 -68.33 23.18 3.03
CA LEU A 7 -67.77 21.99 2.40
C LEU A 7 -66.45 22.28 1.66
N SER A 8 -66.31 23.43 1.01
CA SER A 8 -65.04 23.82 0.38
C SER A 8 -63.95 24.12 1.41
N ALA A 9 -64.30 24.73 2.55
CA ALA A 9 -63.36 24.99 3.63
C ALA A 9 -62.88 23.70 4.31
N LEU A 10 -63.76 22.71 4.52
CA LEU A 10 -63.37 21.38 5.03
C LEU A 10 -62.50 20.61 4.03
N ALA A 11 -62.77 20.70 2.73
CA ALA A 11 -61.96 20.05 1.70
C ALA A 11 -60.56 20.67 1.59
N LEU A 12 -60.44 22.01 1.71
CA LEU A 12 -59.17 22.71 1.79
C LEU A 12 -58.39 22.36 3.06
N LEU A 13 -59.07 22.25 4.21
CA LEU A 13 -58.45 21.84 5.48
C LEU A 13 -57.91 20.40 5.40
N ALA A 14 -58.68 19.47 4.81
CA ALA A 14 -58.26 18.09 4.62
C ALA A 14 -57.08 17.95 3.63
N LEU A 15 -57.03 18.77 2.57
CA LEU A 15 -55.90 18.81 1.64
C LEU A 15 -54.62 19.34 2.29
N THR A 16 -54.74 20.31 3.21
CA THR A 16 -53.60 20.82 3.98
C THR A 16 -53.11 19.86 5.06
N LEU A 17 -53.99 19.04 5.65
CA LEU A 17 -53.58 18.00 6.60
C LEU A 17 -52.90 16.79 5.91
N TYR A 18 -53.21 16.52 4.64
CA TYR A 18 -52.55 15.45 3.88
C TYR A 18 -51.12 15.80 3.45
N ALA A 19 -50.79 17.09 3.36
CA ALA A 19 -49.43 17.58 3.08
C ALA A 19 -48.52 17.63 4.33
N ALA A 20 -49.07 17.33 5.52
CA ALA A 20 -48.29 17.11 6.74
C ALA A 20 -47.88 15.63 6.92
N ALA A 21 -47.89 14.84 5.84
CA ALA A 21 -47.16 13.59 5.81
C ALA A 21 -45.67 13.92 5.97
N CYS A 22 -45.16 13.65 7.17
CA CYS A 22 -43.76 13.64 7.57
C CYS A 22 -42.80 13.57 6.37
N SER A 23 -42.32 14.71 5.92
CA SER A 23 -40.98 14.74 5.34
C SER A 23 -40.04 14.52 6.51
N VAL A 24 -39.69 13.26 6.78
CA VAL A 24 -38.49 12.96 7.54
C VAL A 24 -37.35 13.63 6.77
N ALA A 25 -36.70 14.61 7.39
CA ALA A 25 -35.49 15.18 6.86
C ALA A 25 -34.45 14.06 6.89
N PHE A 26 -34.29 13.38 5.77
CA PHE A 26 -33.21 12.44 5.59
C PHE A 26 -31.95 13.27 5.41
N ASP A 27 -31.14 13.36 6.47
CA ASP A 27 -29.83 13.96 6.38
C ASP A 27 -28.98 13.03 5.50
N ALA A 28 -28.83 13.40 4.22
CA ALA A 28 -28.11 12.62 3.22
C ALA A 28 -26.57 12.70 3.40
N SER A 29 -26.09 12.82 4.64
CA SER A 29 -24.66 12.95 4.94
C SER A 29 -23.96 11.61 5.22
N GLU A 30 -24.71 10.53 5.44
CA GLU A 30 -24.18 9.15 5.53
C GLU A 30 -25.02 8.22 4.64
N GLU A 31 -24.63 8.05 3.39
CA GLU A 31 -25.27 7.04 2.54
C GLU A 31 -25.08 5.65 3.17
N GLY A 32 -26.18 5.03 3.60
CA GLY A 32 -26.25 3.60 3.87
C GLY A 32 -26.15 3.14 5.32
N VAL A 33 -26.07 4.04 6.31
CA VAL A 33 -26.04 3.67 7.74
C VAL A 33 -27.41 3.90 8.38
N PHE A 34 -28.06 2.82 8.85
CA PHE A 34 -29.33 2.88 9.55
C PHE A 34 -29.11 2.60 11.05
N TYR A 35 -29.45 3.54 11.92
CA TYR A 35 -29.31 3.38 13.36
C TYR A 35 -30.49 2.62 13.99
N CYS A 36 -30.25 1.92 15.10
CA CYS A 36 -31.24 1.10 15.81
C CYS A 36 -31.01 1.09 17.33
N GLU A 37 -32.08 0.87 18.09
CA GLU A 37 -32.03 0.59 19.53
C GLU A 37 -32.35 -0.89 19.83
N SER A 38 -33.06 -1.54 18.92
CA SER A 38 -33.46 -2.95 18.99
C SER A 38 -33.59 -3.59 17.61
N ASP A 39 -33.67 -4.91 17.55
CA ASP A 39 -33.85 -5.65 16.28
C ASP A 39 -35.13 -5.23 15.53
N GLU A 40 -36.18 -4.80 16.24
CA GLU A 40 -37.46 -4.40 15.64
C GLU A 40 -37.35 -3.12 14.79
N ASP A 41 -36.31 -2.30 15.05
CA ASP A 41 -36.02 -1.08 14.28
C ASP A 41 -35.38 -1.40 12.92
N CYS A 42 -34.90 -2.63 12.74
CA CYS A 42 -34.30 -3.10 11.50
C CYS A 42 -35.31 -3.88 10.65
N LEU A 43 -35.02 -4.00 9.34
CA LEU A 43 -35.82 -4.81 8.41
C LEU A 43 -35.62 -6.32 8.66
N THR A 44 -36.14 -6.80 9.80
CA THR A 44 -36.14 -8.21 10.19
C THR A 44 -36.90 -9.06 9.16
N PRO A 45 -36.54 -10.35 8.98
CA PRO A 45 -35.51 -11.10 9.69
C PRO A 45 -34.09 -10.91 9.13
N ARG A 46 -33.94 -10.18 8.02
CA ARG A 46 -32.68 -10.07 7.28
C ARG A 46 -31.68 -9.15 7.96
N PHE A 47 -32.15 -8.10 8.63
CA PHE A 47 -31.30 -7.14 9.33
C PHE A 47 -31.56 -7.21 10.84
N VAL A 48 -30.50 -7.05 11.65
CA VAL A 48 -30.49 -7.07 13.12
C VAL A 48 -29.67 -5.90 13.65
N CYS A 49 -29.92 -5.50 14.89
CA CYS A 49 -29.21 -4.40 15.51
C CYS A 49 -27.84 -4.85 16.03
N SER A 50 -26.77 -4.20 15.54
CA SER A 50 -25.39 -4.42 16.01
C SER A 50 -25.17 -3.77 17.38
N THR A 51 -24.09 -4.15 18.07
CA THR A 51 -23.64 -3.47 19.31
C THR A 51 -23.25 -2.01 19.10
N ASP A 52 -22.98 -1.61 17.85
CA ASP A 52 -22.69 -0.23 17.47
C ASP A 52 -23.96 0.57 17.13
N ASN A 53 -25.15 0.07 17.55
CA ASN A 53 -26.44 0.71 17.30
C ASN A 53 -26.75 0.95 15.82
N THR A 54 -26.27 0.06 14.94
CA THR A 54 -26.51 0.11 13.49
C THR A 54 -27.13 -1.19 12.98
N CYS A 55 -28.06 -1.10 12.03
CA CYS A 55 -28.68 -2.26 11.39
C CYS A 55 -27.69 -2.94 10.45
N THR A 56 -27.37 -4.19 10.74
CA THR A 56 -26.45 -5.03 9.94
C THR A 56 -27.18 -6.28 9.44
N VAL A 57 -26.65 -6.94 8.41
CA VAL A 57 -27.28 -8.17 7.91
C VAL A 57 -27.04 -9.31 8.89
N ARG A 58 -28.12 -10.02 9.26
CA ARG A 58 -28.08 -11.14 10.18
C ARG A 58 -27.19 -12.26 9.64
N GLY A 59 -26.14 -12.60 10.38
CA GLY A 59 -25.21 -13.68 10.02
C GLY A 59 -24.17 -13.31 8.96
N ILE A 60 -24.01 -12.02 8.65
CA ILE A 60 -22.85 -11.53 7.91
C ILE A 60 -22.00 -10.72 8.88
N THR A 61 -21.18 -11.40 9.68
CA THR A 61 -19.86 -10.82 9.93
C THR A 61 -19.23 -10.68 8.56
N PRO A 62 -18.80 -9.49 8.10
CA PRO A 62 -17.94 -9.42 6.94
C PRO A 62 -16.66 -10.18 7.32
N THR A 63 -16.67 -11.48 7.05
CA THR A 63 -15.48 -12.29 6.96
C THR A 63 -14.81 -11.69 5.75
N PHE A 64 -13.84 -10.82 5.97
CA PHE A 64 -12.94 -10.39 4.93
C PHE A 64 -11.91 -11.54 4.83
N PRO A 65 -12.10 -12.53 3.94
CA PRO A 65 -11.16 -13.62 3.83
C PRO A 65 -9.81 -13.05 3.37
N CYS A 66 -8.70 -13.70 3.74
CA CYS A 66 -7.48 -13.49 2.98
C CYS A 66 -7.75 -13.92 1.53
N ILE A 67 -7.39 -13.07 0.58
CA ILE A 67 -7.36 -13.41 -0.83
C ILE A 67 -5.87 -13.45 -1.16
N ASP A 68 -5.45 -14.62 -1.62
CA ASP A 68 -4.08 -15.08 -1.80
C ASP A 68 -4.18 -16.04 -3.01
N GLU A 69 -3.98 -15.52 -4.22
CA GLU A 69 -4.19 -16.27 -5.48
C GLU A 69 -2.98 -17.13 -5.89
N ASP A 70 -1.78 -16.79 -5.42
CA ASP A 70 -0.54 -17.53 -5.71
C ASP A 70 -0.04 -18.44 -4.57
N GLU A 71 -0.72 -18.43 -3.43
CA GLU A 71 -0.53 -19.33 -2.28
C GLU A 71 0.81 -19.15 -1.55
N ASP A 72 1.36 -17.93 -1.52
CA ASP A 72 2.60 -17.62 -0.78
C ASP A 72 2.38 -17.21 0.69
N GLY A 73 1.11 -16.99 1.08
CA GLY A 73 0.67 -16.65 2.42
C GLY A 73 0.59 -15.16 2.74
N TYR A 74 0.97 -14.31 1.79
CA TYR A 74 0.62 -12.90 1.76
C TYR A 74 -0.74 -12.74 1.08
N GLY A 75 -1.23 -11.52 0.92
CA GLY A 75 -2.51 -11.34 0.25
C GLY A 75 -2.68 -9.96 -0.32
N GLN A 76 -3.46 -9.88 -1.40
CA GLN A 76 -3.60 -8.68 -2.21
C GLN A 76 -4.02 -7.41 -1.44
N PRO A 77 -3.78 -6.22 -2.01
CA PRO A 77 -4.20 -4.96 -1.41
C PRO A 77 -5.73 -4.90 -1.23
N GLY A 78 -6.17 -4.50 -0.05
CA GLY A 78 -7.60 -4.39 0.29
C GLY A 78 -8.23 -5.64 0.91
N THR A 79 -7.47 -6.73 1.07
CA THR A 79 -7.85 -7.84 1.93
C THR A 79 -7.75 -7.48 3.42
N ASP A 80 -8.47 -8.17 4.31
CA ASP A 80 -8.26 -8.05 5.75
C ASP A 80 -7.05 -8.90 6.16
N ARG A 81 -5.90 -8.22 6.21
CA ARG A 81 -4.57 -8.76 6.54
C ARG A 81 -4.51 -9.53 7.86
N ARG A 82 -5.50 -9.39 8.76
CA ARG A 82 -5.58 -10.20 10.01
C ARG A 82 -5.93 -11.66 9.76
N ASN A 83 -6.47 -11.97 8.59
CA ASN A 83 -6.86 -13.33 8.20
C ASN A 83 -5.87 -13.99 7.24
N CYS A 84 -4.83 -13.28 6.80
CA CYS A 84 -3.72 -13.84 6.02
C CYS A 84 -2.68 -14.50 6.93
N GLN A 85 -1.86 -15.40 6.38
CA GLN A 85 -0.78 -16.05 7.14
C GLN A 85 0.24 -15.01 7.59
N PHE A 86 0.58 -14.07 6.70
CA PHE A 86 1.42 -12.93 7.01
C PHE A 86 0.62 -11.64 6.99
N PRO A 87 0.92 -10.70 7.91
CA PRO A 87 0.19 -9.46 8.00
C PRO A 87 0.65 -8.43 6.97
N GLN A 88 1.68 -8.66 6.16
CA GLN A 88 2.14 -7.74 5.11
C GLN A 88 1.22 -7.81 3.88
N GLU A 89 1.25 -6.77 3.05
CA GLU A 89 0.46 -6.71 1.82
C GLU A 89 1.27 -7.28 0.68
N ASP A 90 0.64 -8.10 -0.15
CA ASP A 90 1.21 -8.56 -1.40
C ASP A 90 0.97 -7.53 -2.51
N CYS A 91 2.03 -7.13 -3.20
CA CYS A 91 1.96 -6.19 -4.30
C CYS A 91 1.66 -6.88 -5.66
N ASP A 92 1.87 -8.19 -5.78
CA ASP A 92 1.53 -9.00 -6.95
C ASP A 92 1.02 -10.40 -6.55
N ASP A 93 -0.24 -10.45 -6.11
CA ASP A 93 -1.00 -11.66 -5.68
C ASP A 93 -1.16 -12.74 -6.78
N THR A 94 -0.48 -12.60 -7.92
CA THR A 94 -0.47 -13.55 -9.02
C THR A 94 0.89 -14.23 -9.22
N ASN A 95 1.89 -13.86 -8.43
CA ASN A 95 3.26 -14.30 -8.57
C ASN A 95 3.92 -14.58 -7.21
N PRO A 96 4.12 -15.86 -6.85
CA PRO A 96 4.62 -16.23 -5.52
C PRO A 96 6.11 -15.88 -5.33
N ASP A 97 6.80 -15.42 -6.38
CA ASP A 97 8.18 -14.90 -6.31
C ASP A 97 8.22 -13.36 -6.11
N ILE A 98 7.07 -12.70 -5.89
CA ILE A 98 6.96 -11.26 -5.59
C ILE A 98 6.10 -11.09 -4.33
N ASN A 99 6.75 -10.94 -3.18
CA ASN A 99 6.05 -10.72 -1.91
C ASN A 99 6.98 -10.14 -0.83
N PRO A 100 6.44 -9.64 0.30
CA PRO A 100 7.24 -9.05 1.38
C PRO A 100 8.34 -9.91 2.01
N GLY A 101 8.37 -11.22 1.72
CA GLY A 101 9.41 -12.14 2.16
C GLY A 101 10.55 -12.32 1.15
N GLU A 102 10.38 -11.89 -0.09
CA GLU A 102 11.35 -12.09 -1.16
C GLU A 102 12.48 -11.07 -1.13
N ALA A 103 13.57 -11.41 -1.83
CA ALA A 103 14.70 -10.51 -2.01
C ALA A 103 14.55 -9.74 -3.32
N GLU A 104 14.96 -8.47 -3.32
CA GLU A 104 15.07 -7.69 -4.56
C GLU A 104 16.04 -8.35 -5.54
N VAL A 105 15.75 -8.16 -6.83
CA VAL A 105 16.60 -8.49 -7.96
C VAL A 105 16.70 -7.26 -8.85
N CYS A 106 17.85 -7.04 -9.51
CA CYS A 106 18.01 -5.90 -10.43
C CYS A 106 17.25 -6.10 -11.76
N ASP A 107 15.93 -6.20 -11.70
CA ASP A 107 15.03 -6.34 -12.85
C ASP A 107 14.04 -5.17 -12.99
N GLY A 108 14.07 -4.21 -12.05
CA GLY A 108 13.19 -3.04 -12.03
C GLY A 108 11.79 -3.35 -11.50
N ILE A 109 11.59 -4.52 -10.89
CA ILE A 109 10.38 -4.94 -10.20
C ILE A 109 10.63 -4.84 -8.69
N ASP A 110 9.62 -4.43 -7.93
CA ASP A 110 9.65 -4.45 -6.45
C ASP A 110 9.32 -5.88 -6.00
N ASN A 111 10.31 -6.77 -5.97
CA ASN A 111 10.11 -8.17 -5.63
C ASN A 111 9.69 -8.36 -4.17
N ASN A 112 10.05 -7.42 -3.30
CA ASN A 112 9.81 -7.51 -1.86
C ASN A 112 8.67 -6.60 -1.36
N CYS A 113 7.90 -6.00 -2.27
CA CYS A 113 6.75 -5.14 -1.97
C CYS A 113 7.06 -4.03 -0.94
N SER A 114 8.28 -3.48 -0.98
CA SER A 114 8.70 -2.39 -0.09
C SER A 114 8.19 -1.02 -0.55
N GLY A 115 7.77 -0.91 -1.82
CA GLY A 115 7.39 0.32 -2.49
C GLY A 115 8.53 0.98 -3.27
N ASP A 116 9.76 0.45 -3.20
CA ASP A 116 10.94 0.96 -3.89
C ASP A 116 11.67 -0.18 -4.63
N PRO A 117 11.48 -0.33 -5.96
CA PRO A 117 12.17 -1.34 -6.76
C PRO A 117 13.70 -1.22 -6.67
N ASP A 118 14.39 -2.36 -6.69
CA ASP A 118 15.85 -2.48 -6.67
C ASP A 118 16.52 -1.90 -5.40
N VAL A 119 15.81 -1.85 -4.26
CA VAL A 119 16.35 -1.40 -2.97
C VAL A 119 16.69 -2.59 -2.05
N PHE A 120 17.98 -2.89 -1.95
CA PHE A 120 18.48 -4.04 -1.20
C PHE A 120 18.79 -3.68 0.25
N THR A 121 18.31 -4.49 1.19
CA THR A 121 18.72 -4.42 2.61
C THR A 121 19.94 -5.32 2.88
N CYS A 122 20.73 -4.98 3.88
CA CYS A 122 21.95 -5.72 4.19
C CYS A 122 22.37 -5.61 5.66
N THR A 123 23.09 -6.63 6.11
CA THR A 123 23.85 -6.62 7.38
C THR A 123 25.36 -6.63 7.14
N SER A 124 25.76 -6.97 5.92
CA SER A 124 27.13 -7.02 5.46
C SER A 124 27.19 -6.83 3.94
N THR A 125 28.34 -6.43 3.39
CA THR A 125 28.49 -6.23 1.93
C THR A 125 28.26 -7.50 1.10
N SER A 126 28.39 -8.69 1.69
CA SER A 126 28.08 -9.95 0.98
C SER A 126 26.59 -10.16 0.74
N ASP A 127 25.73 -9.44 1.46
CA ASP A 127 24.27 -9.49 1.26
C ASP A 127 23.86 -8.66 0.03
N CYS A 128 24.76 -7.79 -0.46
CA CYS A 128 24.48 -6.89 -1.56
C CYS A 128 24.70 -7.55 -2.94
N PRO A 129 24.01 -7.06 -3.99
CA PRO A 129 24.17 -7.57 -5.35
C PRO A 129 25.61 -7.50 -5.84
N THR A 130 26.08 -8.59 -6.44
CA THR A 130 27.46 -8.72 -6.97
C THR A 130 27.56 -8.65 -8.49
N ASN A 131 26.43 -8.68 -9.21
CA ASN A 131 26.37 -8.64 -10.68
C ASN A 131 25.33 -7.65 -11.22
N ALA A 132 24.97 -6.64 -10.41
CA ALA A 132 24.06 -5.60 -10.81
C ALA A 132 24.66 -4.76 -11.94
N LYS A 133 23.82 -4.35 -12.91
CA LYS A 133 24.22 -3.49 -14.01
C LYS A 133 23.36 -2.23 -14.06
N ASP A 134 23.97 -1.11 -14.38
CA ASP A 134 23.24 0.14 -14.64
C ASP A 134 22.48 0.06 -15.99
N PRO A 135 21.62 1.04 -16.32
CA PRO A 135 20.92 1.08 -17.60
C PRO A 135 21.84 1.14 -18.85
N ASN A 136 23.12 1.44 -18.67
CA ASN A 136 24.12 1.43 -19.74
C ASN A 136 24.90 0.10 -19.83
N GLY A 137 24.56 -0.88 -18.97
CA GLY A 137 25.21 -2.19 -18.90
C GLY A 137 26.53 -2.22 -18.13
N GLN A 138 26.87 -1.16 -17.39
CA GLN A 138 28.07 -1.11 -16.55
C GLN A 138 27.82 -1.80 -15.21
N ASP A 139 28.81 -2.54 -14.71
CA ASP A 139 28.71 -3.19 -13.40
C ASP A 139 28.63 -2.14 -12.28
N VAL A 140 27.65 -2.31 -11.40
CA VAL A 140 27.44 -1.48 -10.21
C VAL A 140 27.88 -2.30 -9.01
N ASN A 141 28.82 -1.76 -8.23
CA ASN A 141 29.28 -2.40 -7.01
C ASN A 141 28.56 -1.77 -5.81
N TYR A 142 27.99 -2.59 -4.96
CA TYR A 142 27.28 -2.13 -3.77
C TYR A 142 28.14 -2.32 -2.53
N THR A 143 28.02 -1.42 -1.56
CA THR A 143 28.51 -1.64 -0.20
C THR A 143 27.35 -1.60 0.76
N CYS A 144 27.41 -2.42 1.82
CA CYS A 144 26.43 -2.28 2.87
C CYS A 144 26.72 -1.04 3.70
N ASN A 145 25.75 -0.13 3.81
CA ASN A 145 25.79 0.91 4.81
C ASN A 145 25.24 0.33 6.12
N GLU A 146 26.13 0.02 7.05
CA GLU A 146 25.79 -0.57 8.36
C GLU A 146 24.90 0.34 9.24
N GLN A 147 24.80 1.63 8.92
CA GLN A 147 23.99 2.60 9.68
C GLN A 147 22.53 2.59 9.21
N THR A 148 22.32 2.45 7.90
CA THR A 148 20.98 2.41 7.29
C THR A 148 20.48 0.98 7.08
N GLY A 149 21.39 0.00 7.05
CA GLY A 149 21.08 -1.39 6.69
C GLY A 149 20.74 -1.54 5.21
N LEU A 150 21.21 -0.64 4.35
CA LEU A 150 20.91 -0.62 2.92
C LEU A 150 22.18 -0.79 2.10
N CYS A 151 22.06 -1.51 0.99
CA CYS A 151 23.09 -1.56 -0.02
C CYS A 151 23.10 -0.24 -0.78
N GLU A 152 24.19 0.50 -0.63
CA GLU A 152 24.40 1.74 -1.37
C GLU A 152 25.33 1.45 -2.54
N ALA A 153 24.90 1.85 -3.73
CA ALA A 153 25.75 1.82 -4.91
C ALA A 153 26.98 2.68 -4.64
N LEU A 154 28.16 2.08 -4.70
CA LEU A 154 29.39 2.86 -4.68
C LEU A 154 29.37 3.76 -5.92
N PRO A 155 29.64 5.06 -5.78
CA PRO A 155 29.68 5.95 -6.92
C PRO A 155 30.65 5.35 -7.94
N VAL A 156 30.17 5.24 -9.18
CA VAL A 156 30.96 4.79 -10.32
C VAL A 156 32.03 5.85 -10.58
N VAL A 157 33.06 5.92 -9.74
CA VAL A 157 34.26 6.65 -10.07
C VAL A 157 34.82 5.96 -11.29
N SER A 158 34.71 6.65 -12.42
CA SER A 158 34.98 6.19 -13.79
C SER A 158 36.48 6.02 -14.04
N PHE A 159 37.19 5.44 -13.08
CA PHE A 159 38.63 5.27 -13.00
C PHE A 159 38.86 3.78 -12.74
N CYS A 160 39.22 2.92 -13.71
CA CYS A 160 40.07 3.07 -14.89
C CYS A 160 39.75 1.96 -15.93
N PRO A 161 40.14 2.10 -17.22
CA PRO A 161 41.56 2.01 -17.64
C PRO A 161 42.05 3.30 -18.34
N GLY A 162 43.17 3.86 -17.85
CA GLY A 162 43.97 4.88 -18.56
C GLY A 162 43.86 6.32 -18.06
N ASN A 163 42.88 6.63 -17.21
CA ASN A 163 42.73 8.00 -16.71
C ASN A 163 43.63 8.26 -15.49
N PRO A 164 44.47 9.30 -15.53
CA PRO A 164 45.30 9.69 -14.40
C PRO A 164 44.44 10.28 -13.27
N CYS A 165 44.86 10.12 -12.01
CA CYS A 165 44.21 10.73 -10.86
C CYS A 165 44.04 12.25 -11.07
N PRO A 166 42.85 12.84 -10.86
CA PRO A 166 42.59 14.26 -11.15
C PRO A 166 43.39 15.22 -10.25
N GLU A 167 43.80 14.78 -9.05
CA GLU A 167 44.60 15.59 -8.13
C GLU A 167 46.11 15.55 -8.42
N CYS A 168 46.64 14.41 -8.87
CA CYS A 168 48.09 14.19 -8.93
C CYS A 168 48.62 13.65 -10.27
N GLY A 169 47.75 13.38 -11.25
CA GLY A 169 48.16 12.96 -12.59
C GLY A 169 48.73 11.53 -12.67
N VAL A 170 48.71 10.76 -11.57
CA VAL A 170 49.32 9.43 -11.49
C VAL A 170 48.35 8.37 -12.03
N PRO A 171 48.80 7.44 -12.91
CA PRO A 171 48.00 6.29 -13.31
C PRO A 171 47.65 5.41 -12.10
N LEU A 172 46.37 5.12 -11.91
CA LEU A 172 45.91 4.29 -10.80
C LEU A 172 46.05 2.81 -11.20
N GLU A 173 46.71 2.00 -10.37
CA GLU A 173 46.77 0.55 -10.55
C GLU A 173 45.55 -0.08 -9.87
N CYS A 174 44.67 -0.72 -10.65
CA CYS A 174 43.51 -1.44 -10.11
C CYS A 174 43.91 -2.86 -9.71
N ARG A 175 43.51 -3.29 -8.52
CA ARG A 175 43.53 -4.70 -8.11
C ARG A 175 42.10 -5.10 -7.76
N ASN A 176 41.61 -6.16 -8.41
CA ASN A 176 40.25 -6.70 -8.19
C ASN A 176 39.10 -5.67 -8.31
N GLY A 177 39.21 -4.71 -9.24
CA GLY A 177 38.15 -3.72 -9.47
C GLY A 177 38.00 -2.65 -8.37
N VAL A 178 38.91 -2.63 -7.39
CA VAL A 178 38.93 -1.66 -6.29
C VAL A 178 40.21 -0.82 -6.38
N LEU A 179 40.07 0.47 -6.07
CA LEU A 179 41.17 1.40 -5.87
C LEU A 179 41.87 1.05 -4.55
N ASP A 180 42.90 0.21 -4.63
CA ASP A 180 43.51 -0.40 -3.43
C ASP A 180 44.30 0.61 -2.56
N ALA A 181 44.64 1.79 -3.10
CA ALA A 181 45.08 2.96 -2.35
C ALA A 181 45.24 4.18 -3.28
N VAL A 182 45.01 5.37 -2.75
CA VAL A 182 45.60 6.59 -3.32
C VAL A 182 47.13 6.43 -3.26
N PRO A 183 47.87 6.56 -4.38
CA PRO A 183 49.33 6.46 -4.36
C PRO A 183 49.92 7.38 -3.30
N ALA A 184 50.95 6.94 -2.56
CA ALA A 184 51.59 7.76 -1.53
C ALA A 184 52.09 9.13 -2.04
N SER A 185 52.28 9.25 -3.36
CA SER A 185 52.58 10.51 -4.07
C SER A 185 51.44 11.52 -4.14
N CYS A 186 50.22 11.15 -3.74
CA CYS A 186 49.03 12.01 -3.72
C CYS A 186 48.54 12.30 -2.29
N ALA A 187 49.24 11.79 -1.26
CA ALA A 187 49.04 12.20 0.12
C ALA A 187 49.88 13.46 0.40
N LEU A 188 49.27 14.64 0.21
CA LEU A 188 49.77 15.92 0.72
C LEU A 188 48.88 16.40 1.86
#